data_AF-A0A517Z7U9-F1
#
_entry.id   AF-A0A517Z7U9-F1
#
_cell.length_a   1.000
_cell.length_b   1.000
_cell.length_c   1.000
_cell.angle_alpha   90.00
_cell.angle_beta   90.00
_cell.angle_gamma   90.00
#
_symmetry.space_group_name_H-M   'P 1'
#
loop_
_entity.id
_entity.type
_entity.pdbx_description
1 polymer ?
#
loop_
_entity_poly.entity_id
_entity_poly.type
_entity_poly.pdbx_seq_one_letter_code
_entity_poly.pdbx_strand_id
1 'polypeptide(L)'
;MPLLSRAGTFTAVMLALTLIPCALPASETSQLFEQRILPIAKAKSGSSCTECHFSGVELSDYVRESEAETFAALRNAGLIDVEQPDQSKILEFIARKPDKPNPLIEKVRQRELTAFRDWIKASAGNAELLQAKTTERIGTELPPEVIRHARRDRVLGSFVDNIWSEMARCVSCHSPEKNRRLIERHGEDAVDAISWVVPHDPAATLQRLVDDANIDLDAPEMSPLLRKPAGLDEHGGGPKFVVGGPTWDNYLTFLRDYAAIRSGKYRSAQDLPPAPDALVLPTHQHLRMTDIPERLTDSILKVDLYRWREDARSWSKQPVGTAVNRVAKKRLMWQSVVSAVVPTDSPHLSAQRRDPHLPGGRYRAVISTVPVSELSPETPPDWQEEATLEFHGKWPAGYQPPKVVHFPAETD
;
A
#
# COMPACT_ATOMS: atom_id res chain seq x y z
N MET A 1 -9.32 44.95 92.95
CA MET A 1 -10.56 45.26 92.17
C MET A 1 -10.23 45.09 90.69
N PRO A 2 -11.16 44.56 89.85
CA PRO A 2 -11.15 43.18 89.36
C PRO A 2 -10.94 43.11 87.82
N LEU A 3 -10.64 41.98 87.15
CA LEU A 3 -11.50 40.81 86.90
C LEU A 3 -10.69 39.67 86.25
N LEU A 4 -11.08 38.44 86.61
CA LEU A 4 -10.73 37.16 85.99
C LEU A 4 -11.21 37.05 84.54
N SER A 5 -10.52 36.25 83.72
CA SER A 5 -11.17 35.44 82.68
C SER A 5 -10.36 34.18 82.35
N ARG A 6 -11.10 33.13 82.01
CA ARG A 6 -10.76 31.70 82.02
C ARG A 6 -10.02 31.25 80.76
N ALA A 7 -9.11 30.30 80.94
CA ALA A 7 -8.60 29.45 79.86
C ALA A 7 -9.65 28.41 79.46
N GLY A 8 -9.98 28.34 78.17
CA GLY A 8 -10.78 27.28 77.57
C GLY A 8 -9.94 26.58 76.49
N THR A 9 -9.63 25.31 76.72
CA THR A 9 -9.00 24.40 75.77
C THR A 9 -10.04 23.92 74.76
N PHE A 10 -9.88 24.32 73.49
CA PHE A 10 -10.63 23.76 72.36
C PHE A 10 -9.86 22.55 71.81
N THR A 11 -10.39 21.35 72.03
CA THR A 11 -9.96 20.12 71.36
C THR A 11 -10.69 20.03 70.04
N ALA A 12 -9.99 20.24 68.92
CA ALA A 12 -10.54 20.05 67.58
C ALA A 12 -10.53 18.54 67.24
N VAL A 13 -11.71 17.95 67.11
CA VAL A 13 -11.90 16.60 66.56
C VAL A 13 -11.87 16.71 65.04
N MET A 14 -10.75 16.32 64.41
CA MET A 14 -10.69 16.08 62.97
C MET A 14 -11.42 14.78 62.66
N LEU A 15 -12.62 14.88 62.09
CA LEU A 15 -13.34 13.77 61.52
C LEU A 15 -12.74 13.47 60.14
N ALA A 16 -11.88 12.46 60.06
CA ALA A 16 -11.40 11.93 58.78
C ALA A 16 -12.54 11.14 58.11
N LEU A 17 -13.20 11.76 57.13
CA LEU A 17 -14.12 11.07 56.23
C LEU A 17 -13.27 10.20 55.27
N THR A 18 -13.09 8.93 55.63
CA THR A 18 -12.62 7.92 54.69
C THR A 18 -13.73 7.63 53.68
N LEU A 19 -13.59 8.16 52.46
CA LEU A 19 -14.36 7.73 51.31
C LEU A 19 -14.03 6.26 51.06
N ILE A 20 -14.89 5.35 51.54
CA ILE A 20 -14.84 3.94 51.17
C ILE A 20 -15.32 3.88 49.71
N PRO A 21 -14.47 3.46 48.76
CA PRO A 21 -14.91 3.25 47.39
C PRO A 21 -16.02 2.19 47.40
N CYS A 22 -17.21 2.56 46.95
CA CYS A 22 -18.32 1.63 46.77
C CYS A 22 -17.91 0.66 45.65
N ALA A 23 -17.58 -0.58 45.99
CA ALA A 23 -17.33 -1.63 45.02
C ALA A 23 -18.65 -1.91 44.27
N LEU A 24 -18.66 -1.76 42.95
CA LEU A 24 -19.79 -2.16 42.12
C LEU A 24 -19.97 -3.68 42.23
N PRO A 25 -21.21 -4.20 42.24
CA PRO A 25 -21.44 -5.63 42.29
C PRO A 25 -20.83 -6.31 41.06
N ALA A 26 -20.18 -7.46 41.24
CA ALA A 26 -19.50 -8.23 40.18
C ALA A 26 -20.40 -8.52 38.95
N SER A 27 -21.73 -8.50 39.14
CA SER A 27 -22.72 -8.65 38.07
C SER A 27 -22.72 -7.51 37.04
N GLU A 28 -22.30 -6.29 37.41
CA GLU A 28 -22.37 -5.13 36.52
C GLU A 28 -21.24 -5.10 35.50
N THR A 29 -20.01 -5.45 35.90
CA THR A 29 -18.86 -5.53 34.98
C THR A 29 -19.04 -6.66 33.97
N SER A 30 -19.49 -7.83 34.45
CA SER A 30 -19.80 -8.98 33.61
C SER A 30 -20.90 -8.69 32.59
N GLN A 31 -21.96 -7.97 32.99
CA GLN A 31 -22.99 -7.51 32.04
C GLN A 31 -22.43 -6.56 30.98
N LEU A 32 -21.59 -5.59 31.35
CA LEU A 32 -20.94 -4.70 30.37
C LEU A 32 -20.06 -5.49 29.39
N PHE A 33 -19.30 -6.46 29.88
CA PHE A 33 -18.46 -7.32 29.06
C PHE A 33 -19.30 -8.13 28.05
N GLU A 34 -20.29 -8.88 28.54
CA GLU A 34 -21.11 -9.77 27.72
C GLU A 34 -21.95 -9.02 26.68
N GLN A 35 -22.51 -7.85 27.05
CA GLN A 35 -23.42 -7.10 26.19
C GLN A 35 -22.70 -6.15 25.23
N ARG A 36 -21.47 -5.72 25.53
CA ARG A 36 -20.80 -4.64 24.76
C ARG A 36 -19.41 -5.00 24.26
N ILE A 37 -18.61 -5.76 25.01
CA ILE A 37 -17.24 -6.11 24.61
C ILE A 37 -17.21 -7.40 23.79
N LEU A 38 -17.82 -8.47 24.31
CA LEU A 38 -17.84 -9.77 23.64
C LEU A 38 -18.48 -9.73 22.23
N PRO A 39 -19.53 -8.94 21.97
CA PRO A 39 -20.06 -8.79 20.62
C PRO A 39 -19.07 -8.17 19.62
N ILE A 40 -18.16 -7.29 20.07
CA ILE A 40 -17.10 -6.74 19.21
C ILE A 40 -16.17 -7.87 18.74
N ALA A 41 -15.81 -8.79 19.64
CA ALA A 41 -14.96 -9.93 19.32
C ALA A 41 -15.61 -10.91 18.32
N LYS A 42 -16.94 -11.01 18.36
CA LYS A 42 -17.74 -11.90 17.50
C LYS A 42 -18.22 -11.22 16.22
N ALA A 43 -18.04 -9.91 16.10
CA ALA A 43 -18.52 -9.15 14.96
C ALA A 43 -17.74 -9.54 13.70
N LYS A 44 -18.46 -9.84 12.62
CA LYS A 44 -17.87 -10.00 11.28
C LYS A 44 -17.64 -8.66 10.58
N SER A 45 -18.33 -7.60 11.04
CA SER A 45 -18.07 -6.24 10.59
C SER A 45 -16.75 -5.79 11.19
N GLY A 46 -15.76 -5.46 10.36
CA GLY A 46 -14.43 -5.05 10.80
C GLY A 46 -14.46 -3.92 11.83
N SER A 47 -13.44 -3.87 12.69
CA SER A 47 -13.38 -2.87 13.77
C SER A 47 -12.86 -1.51 13.29
N SER A 48 -12.82 -0.51 14.17
CA SER A 48 -12.14 0.77 13.87
C SER A 48 -10.63 0.59 13.56
N CYS A 49 -10.00 -0.50 14.01
CA CYS A 49 -8.59 -0.81 13.71
C CYS A 49 -8.36 -1.00 12.21
N THR A 50 -9.37 -1.51 11.50
CA THR A 50 -9.32 -1.67 10.05
C THR A 50 -9.16 -0.35 9.33
N GLU A 51 -9.46 0.80 9.95
CA GLU A 51 -9.33 2.09 9.29
C GLU A 51 -7.89 2.45 8.94
N CYS A 52 -6.94 1.97 9.74
CA CYS A 52 -5.51 2.21 9.57
C CYS A 52 -4.78 0.93 9.10
N HIS A 53 -5.24 -0.24 9.52
CA HIS A 53 -4.64 -1.52 9.18
C HIS A 53 -5.43 -2.18 8.05
N PHE A 54 -4.73 -2.54 6.98
CA PHE A 54 -5.37 -3.19 5.85
C PHE A 54 -5.60 -4.68 6.09
N SER A 55 -4.75 -5.31 6.92
CA SER A 55 -4.88 -6.69 7.40
C SER A 55 -4.08 -6.89 8.70
N GLY A 56 -4.37 -7.97 9.43
CA GLY A 56 -3.53 -8.49 10.52
C GLY A 56 -3.68 -7.83 11.89
N VAL A 57 -4.54 -6.82 12.04
CA VAL A 57 -4.86 -6.19 13.32
C VAL A 57 -6.35 -5.94 13.41
N GLU A 58 -7.02 -6.66 14.31
CA GLU A 58 -8.44 -6.48 14.59
C GLU A 58 -8.66 -6.23 16.08
N LEU A 59 -9.78 -5.58 16.43
CA LEU A 59 -10.10 -5.34 17.84
C LEU A 59 -10.46 -6.63 18.57
N SER A 60 -10.96 -7.64 17.84
CA SER A 60 -11.23 -8.99 18.35
C SER A 60 -9.99 -9.68 18.90
N ASP A 61 -8.79 -9.36 18.39
CA ASP A 61 -7.53 -9.95 18.87
C ASP A 61 -7.25 -9.56 20.34
N TYR A 62 -7.91 -8.50 20.82
CA TYR A 62 -7.79 -7.92 22.15
C TYR A 62 -8.93 -8.32 23.10
N VAL A 63 -9.73 -9.32 22.73
CA VAL A 63 -10.83 -9.83 23.56
C VAL A 63 -10.70 -11.36 23.64
N ARG A 64 -10.98 -11.93 24.83
CA ARG A 64 -11.02 -13.38 25.08
C ARG A 64 -12.45 -13.82 25.38
N GLU A 65 -12.66 -15.11 25.56
CA GLU A 65 -14.01 -15.65 25.79
C GLU A 65 -14.61 -15.17 27.11
N SER A 66 -13.77 -14.98 28.14
CA SER A 66 -14.20 -14.51 29.46
C SER A 66 -13.71 -13.09 29.79
N GLU A 67 -14.47 -12.43 30.67
CA GLU A 67 -14.12 -11.10 31.19
C GLU A 67 -12.78 -11.15 31.96
N ALA A 68 -12.63 -12.13 32.85
CA ALA A 68 -11.46 -12.27 33.71
C ALA A 68 -10.17 -12.46 32.91
N GLU A 69 -10.20 -13.31 31.88
CA GLU A 69 -9.04 -13.51 31.00
C GLU A 69 -8.75 -12.26 30.17
N THR A 70 -9.78 -11.62 29.61
CA THR A 70 -9.60 -10.41 28.80
C THR A 70 -8.96 -9.29 29.64
N PHE A 71 -9.53 -9.00 30.81
CA PHE A 71 -9.04 -7.96 31.69
C PHE A 71 -7.62 -8.25 32.18
N ALA A 72 -7.37 -9.47 32.67
CA ALA A 72 -6.06 -9.86 33.16
C ALA A 72 -5.00 -9.80 32.05
N ALA A 73 -5.33 -10.23 30.83
CA ALA A 73 -4.38 -10.23 29.72
C ALA A 73 -4.09 -8.80 29.23
N LEU A 74 -5.11 -7.94 29.08
CA LEU A 74 -4.93 -6.54 28.71
C LEU A 74 -4.11 -5.77 29.75
N ARG A 75 -4.35 -6.02 31.05
CA ARG A 75 -3.56 -5.45 32.14
C ARG A 75 -2.11 -5.95 32.09
N ASN A 76 -1.90 -7.26 31.96
CA ASN A 76 -0.55 -7.84 31.89
C ASN A 76 0.25 -7.31 30.69
N ALA A 77 -0.42 -6.99 29.59
CA ALA A 77 0.17 -6.37 28.40
C ALA A 77 0.40 -4.85 28.54
N GLY A 78 0.04 -4.23 29.67
CA GLY A 78 0.13 -2.78 29.89
C GLY A 78 -0.82 -1.97 28.99
N LEU A 79 -1.92 -2.57 28.54
CA LEU A 79 -2.93 -1.92 27.71
C LEU A 79 -4.06 -1.28 28.53
N ILE A 80 -4.26 -1.75 29.76
CA ILE A 80 -5.15 -1.17 30.77
C ILE A 80 -4.30 -0.57 31.89
N ASP A 81 -4.62 0.67 32.24
CA ASP A 81 -4.15 1.32 33.46
C ASP A 81 -5.26 1.26 34.50
N VAL A 82 -5.03 0.50 35.59
CA VAL A 82 -6.03 0.32 36.65
C VAL A 82 -6.11 1.51 37.60
N GLU A 83 -5.05 2.32 37.69
CA GLU A 83 -5.02 3.53 38.52
C GLU A 83 -5.67 4.70 37.78
N GLN A 84 -5.48 4.76 36.47
CA GLN A 84 -6.03 5.78 35.59
C GLN A 84 -6.79 5.14 34.40
N PRO A 85 -7.95 4.51 34.63
CA PRO A 85 -8.73 3.78 33.61
C PRO A 85 -8.94 4.53 32.29
N ASP A 86 -9.20 5.84 32.36
CA ASP A 86 -9.41 6.69 31.19
C ASP A 86 -8.15 6.91 30.33
N GLN A 87 -6.95 6.67 30.89
CA GLN A 87 -5.66 6.79 30.20
C GLN A 87 -5.14 5.44 29.70
N SER A 88 -5.97 4.39 29.76
CA SER A 88 -5.61 3.07 29.23
C SER A 88 -5.22 3.15 27.76
N LYS A 89 -4.05 2.60 27.42
CA LYS A 89 -3.48 2.63 26.07
C LYS A 89 -4.38 2.04 24.99
N ILE A 90 -5.20 1.02 25.32
CA ILE A 90 -6.18 0.46 24.39
C ILE A 90 -7.23 1.50 23.95
N LEU A 91 -7.62 2.41 24.84
CA LEU A 91 -8.55 3.49 24.52
C LEU A 91 -7.90 4.50 23.56
N GLU A 92 -6.62 4.80 23.76
CA GLU A 92 -5.86 5.64 22.83
C GLU A 92 -5.80 4.99 21.44
N PHE A 93 -5.57 3.69 21.37
CA PHE A 93 -5.50 2.95 20.11
C PHE A 93 -6.83 2.95 19.36
N ILE A 94 -7.95 2.68 20.05
CA ILE A 94 -9.29 2.73 19.45
C ILE A 94 -9.61 4.16 18.98
N ALA A 95 -9.24 5.17 19.76
CA ALA A 95 -9.50 6.57 19.44
C ALA A 95 -8.69 7.10 18.24
N ARG A 96 -7.63 6.40 17.80
CA ARG A 96 -6.85 6.82 16.62
C ARG A 96 -7.70 6.82 15.36
N LYS A 97 -7.48 7.85 14.54
CA LYS A 97 -8.13 8.04 13.25
C LYS A 97 -7.13 8.57 12.23
N PRO A 98 -7.32 8.29 10.93
CA PRO A 98 -6.57 8.95 9.88
C PRO A 98 -6.99 10.41 9.73
N ASP A 99 -6.23 11.18 8.95
CA ASP A 99 -6.52 12.59 8.67
C ASP A 99 -7.90 12.80 8.01
N LYS A 100 -8.33 11.82 7.21
CA LYS A 100 -9.64 11.79 6.55
C LYS A 100 -10.43 10.55 6.99
N PRO A 101 -11.15 10.63 8.12
CA PRO A 101 -11.88 9.48 8.64
C PRO A 101 -13.14 9.18 7.83
N ASN A 102 -13.48 7.90 7.71
CA ASN A 102 -14.75 7.43 7.16
C ASN A 102 -15.88 7.65 8.19
N PRO A 103 -16.96 8.39 7.84
CA PRO A 103 -18.05 8.67 8.78
C PRO A 103 -18.76 7.44 9.35
N LEU A 104 -18.81 6.33 8.61
CA LEU A 104 -19.38 5.07 9.09
C LEU A 104 -18.47 4.42 10.13
N ILE A 105 -17.16 4.39 9.87
CA ILE A 105 -16.18 3.84 10.81
C ILE A 105 -16.05 4.71 12.06
N GLU A 106 -16.21 6.02 11.94
CA GLU A 106 -16.24 6.91 13.10
C GLU A 106 -17.35 6.54 14.09
N LYS A 107 -18.55 6.17 13.61
CA LYS A 107 -19.62 5.69 14.49
C LYS A 107 -19.26 4.37 15.17
N VAL A 108 -18.59 3.46 14.47
CA VAL A 108 -18.08 2.19 15.03
C VAL A 108 -17.06 2.47 16.12
N ARG A 109 -16.04 3.29 15.83
CA ARG A 109 -15.01 3.75 16.77
C ARG A 109 -15.61 4.32 18.04
N GLN A 110 -16.58 5.23 17.94
CA GLN A 110 -17.18 5.84 19.12
C GLN A 110 -17.87 4.79 20.00
N ARG A 111 -18.60 3.84 19.40
CA ARG A 111 -19.23 2.73 20.13
C ARG A 111 -18.19 1.84 20.82
N GLU A 112 -17.13 1.46 20.11
CA GLU A 112 -16.03 0.66 20.66
C GLU A 112 -15.35 1.41 21.81
N LEU A 113 -15.02 2.68 21.62
CA LEU A 113 -14.35 3.51 22.63
C LEU A 113 -15.19 3.65 23.90
N THR A 114 -16.49 3.94 23.76
CA THR A 114 -17.40 4.02 24.91
C THR A 114 -17.55 2.67 25.59
N ALA A 115 -17.71 1.57 24.83
CA ALA A 115 -17.81 0.22 25.39
C ALA A 115 -16.58 -0.15 26.23
N PHE A 116 -15.38 -0.01 25.66
CA PHE A 116 -14.14 -0.30 26.37
C PHE A 116 -13.92 0.64 27.56
N ARG A 117 -14.18 1.94 27.42
CA ARG A 117 -14.00 2.89 28.53
C ARG A 117 -14.89 2.55 29.73
N ASP A 118 -16.19 2.34 29.49
CA ASP A 118 -17.15 2.06 30.56
C ASP A 118 -16.81 0.74 31.26
N TRP A 119 -16.48 -0.29 30.47
CA TRP A 119 -16.07 -1.59 30.99
C TRP A 119 -14.79 -1.50 31.82
N ILE A 120 -13.71 -0.89 31.28
CA ILE A 120 -12.42 -0.78 31.99
C ILE A 120 -12.59 -0.04 33.32
N LYS A 121 -13.38 1.05 33.36
CA LYS A 121 -13.67 1.78 34.60
C LYS A 121 -14.33 0.89 35.65
N ALA A 122 -15.36 0.16 35.24
CA ALA A 122 -16.10 -0.72 36.14
C ALA A 122 -15.19 -1.88 36.62
N SER A 123 -14.41 -2.48 35.72
CA SER A 123 -13.49 -3.57 36.04
C SER A 123 -12.32 -3.15 36.93
N ALA A 124 -11.82 -1.92 36.79
CA ALA A 124 -10.76 -1.39 37.67
C ALA A 124 -11.22 -1.26 39.14
N GLY A 125 -12.52 -1.15 39.39
CA GLY A 125 -13.11 -1.18 40.74
C GLY A 125 -13.44 -2.58 41.26
N ASN A 126 -13.27 -3.64 40.46
CA ASN A 126 -13.65 -5.00 40.80
C ASN A 126 -12.46 -5.80 41.36
N ALA A 127 -12.52 -6.14 42.66
CA ALA A 127 -11.45 -6.84 43.36
C ALA A 127 -11.12 -8.23 42.79
N GLU A 128 -12.11 -8.95 42.26
CA GLU A 128 -11.89 -10.27 41.65
C GLU A 128 -11.11 -10.15 40.34
N LEU A 129 -11.47 -9.20 39.47
CA LEU A 129 -10.76 -8.94 38.22
C LEU A 129 -9.34 -8.41 38.47
N LEU A 130 -9.15 -7.60 39.51
CA LEU A 130 -7.81 -7.16 39.93
C LEU A 130 -6.95 -8.34 40.43
N GLN A 131 -7.54 -9.38 40.99
CA GLN A 131 -6.81 -10.58 41.42
C GLN A 131 -6.70 -11.64 40.33
N ALA A 132 -7.49 -11.53 39.25
CA ALA A 132 -7.46 -12.45 38.12
C ALA A 132 -6.05 -12.53 37.52
N LYS A 133 -5.67 -13.75 37.15
CA LYS A 133 -4.37 -14.06 36.54
C LYS A 133 -4.62 -14.82 35.26
N THR A 134 -3.75 -14.60 34.29
CA THR A 134 -3.73 -15.35 33.05
C THR A 134 -2.30 -15.42 32.53
N THR A 135 -1.99 -16.51 31.82
CA THR A 135 -0.77 -16.68 31.05
C THR A 135 -0.99 -16.43 29.56
N GLU A 136 -2.24 -16.23 29.15
CA GLU A 136 -2.61 -15.99 27.76
C GLU A 136 -2.07 -14.65 27.28
N ARG A 137 -1.48 -14.65 26.09
CA ARG A 137 -1.08 -13.42 25.39
C ARG A 137 -2.31 -12.78 24.76
N ILE A 138 -2.27 -11.47 24.54
CA ILE A 138 -3.36 -10.69 23.95
C ILE A 138 -2.87 -9.78 22.83
N GLY A 139 -3.76 -9.50 21.87
CA GLY A 139 -3.43 -8.81 20.63
C GLY A 139 -2.98 -9.75 19.52
N THR A 140 -2.61 -9.14 18.39
CA THR A 140 -2.13 -9.87 17.21
C THR A 140 -0.82 -10.61 17.50
N GLU A 141 -0.70 -11.83 16.99
CA GLU A 141 0.53 -12.62 17.05
C GLU A 141 1.52 -12.25 15.94
N LEU A 142 1.10 -11.41 14.99
CA LEU A 142 1.96 -11.00 13.89
C LEU A 142 3.09 -10.10 14.38
N PRO A 143 4.29 -10.23 13.83
CA PRO A 143 5.40 -9.36 14.19
C PRO A 143 5.15 -7.92 13.70
N PRO A 144 5.73 -6.90 14.38
CA PRO A 144 5.54 -5.50 14.02
C PRO A 144 5.88 -5.17 12.56
N GLU A 145 6.83 -5.87 11.95
CA GLU A 145 7.21 -5.72 10.55
C GLU A 145 6.05 -6.05 9.62
N VAL A 146 5.35 -7.17 9.85
CA VAL A 146 4.19 -7.60 9.06
C VAL A 146 3.02 -6.65 9.26
N ILE A 147 2.74 -6.27 10.52
CA ILE A 147 1.70 -5.28 10.84
C ILE A 147 1.98 -3.96 10.11
N ARG A 148 3.23 -3.51 10.12
CA ARG A 148 3.64 -2.25 9.47
C ARG A 148 3.52 -2.35 7.96
N HIS A 149 3.93 -3.46 7.36
CA HIS A 149 3.79 -3.75 5.93
C HIS A 149 2.33 -3.70 5.48
N ALA A 150 1.44 -4.33 6.26
CA ALA A 150 0.00 -4.37 6.01
C ALA A 150 -0.75 -3.10 6.46
N ARG A 151 -0.09 -1.97 6.74
CA ARG A 151 -0.80 -0.71 6.99
C ARG A 151 -1.35 -0.13 5.69
N ARG A 152 -2.53 0.49 5.75
CA ARG A 152 -3.18 1.07 4.56
C ARG A 152 -2.35 2.14 3.87
N ASP A 153 -1.63 2.97 4.62
CA ASP A 153 -0.77 4.00 4.04
C ASP A 153 0.42 3.39 3.27
N ARG A 154 0.95 2.26 3.73
CA ARG A 154 2.01 1.53 3.01
C ARG A 154 1.49 0.82 1.77
N VAL A 155 0.34 0.15 1.86
CA VAL A 155 -0.32 -0.46 0.71
C VAL A 155 -0.64 0.60 -0.35
N LEU A 156 -1.17 1.76 0.07
CA LEU A 156 -1.43 2.88 -0.83
C LEU A 156 -0.14 3.45 -1.41
N GLY A 157 0.95 3.57 -0.62
CA GLY A 157 2.25 3.97 -1.12
C GLY A 157 2.77 3.03 -2.21
N SER A 158 2.66 1.71 -2.00
CA SER A 158 3.00 0.69 -2.99
C SER A 158 2.13 0.80 -4.25
N PHE A 159 0.82 1.01 -4.10
CA PHE A 159 -0.07 1.28 -5.24
C PHE A 159 0.38 2.51 -6.03
N VAL A 160 0.76 3.58 -5.32
CA VAL A 160 1.21 4.82 -5.96
C VAL A 160 2.49 4.61 -6.77
N ASP A 161 3.45 3.92 -6.18
CA ASP A 161 4.76 3.70 -6.80
C ASP A 161 4.66 2.75 -8.01
N ASN A 162 3.82 1.71 -7.92
CA ASN A 162 3.75 0.65 -8.92
C ASN A 162 2.67 0.83 -10.02
N ILE A 163 1.51 1.39 -9.68
CA ILE A 163 0.38 1.49 -10.61
C ILE A 163 0.06 2.94 -10.94
N TRP A 164 -0.10 3.78 -9.92
CA TRP A 164 -0.51 5.18 -10.12
C TRP A 164 0.54 6.01 -10.87
N SER A 165 1.82 5.71 -10.67
CA SER A 165 2.93 6.34 -11.40
C SER A 165 2.78 6.20 -12.92
N GLU A 166 2.08 5.16 -13.39
CA GLU A 166 1.79 4.89 -14.79
C GLU A 166 0.39 5.32 -15.26
N MET A 167 -0.36 6.05 -14.43
CA MET A 167 -1.79 6.35 -14.64
C MET A 167 -2.08 7.06 -15.97
N ALA A 168 -1.12 7.80 -16.53
CA ALA A 168 -1.25 8.43 -17.83
C ALA A 168 -1.57 7.44 -18.97
N ARG A 169 -1.16 6.16 -18.83
CA ARG A 169 -1.49 5.08 -19.79
C ARG A 169 -2.93 4.58 -19.67
N CYS A 170 -3.51 4.69 -18.48
CA CYS A 170 -4.83 4.12 -18.16
C CYS A 170 -5.94 5.16 -18.34
N VAL A 171 -5.69 6.40 -17.92
CA VAL A 171 -6.70 7.46 -17.85
C VAL A 171 -7.29 7.83 -19.21
N SER A 172 -6.60 7.58 -20.32
CA SER A 172 -7.18 7.80 -21.66
C SER A 172 -8.35 6.89 -21.97
N CYS A 173 -8.38 5.68 -21.39
CA CYS A 173 -9.38 4.65 -21.66
C CYS A 173 -10.29 4.35 -20.47
N HIS A 174 -9.88 4.72 -19.25
CA HIS A 174 -10.58 4.37 -18.01
C HIS A 174 -11.09 5.60 -17.23
N SER A 175 -11.07 6.78 -17.85
CA SER A 175 -11.62 7.99 -17.26
C SER A 175 -13.15 8.03 -17.47
N PRO A 176 -13.95 8.25 -16.41
CA PRO A 176 -15.39 8.47 -16.53
C PRO A 176 -15.73 9.59 -17.52
N GLU A 177 -14.99 10.70 -17.49
CA GLU A 177 -15.22 11.85 -18.38
C GLU A 177 -14.98 11.50 -19.85
N LYS A 178 -13.85 10.86 -20.17
CA LYS A 178 -13.52 10.49 -21.56
C LYS A 178 -14.45 9.44 -22.12
N ASN A 179 -15.01 8.59 -21.25
CA ASN A 179 -15.88 7.50 -21.66
C ASN A 179 -17.37 7.88 -21.74
N ARG A 180 -17.80 9.06 -21.28
CA ARG A 180 -19.22 9.47 -21.41
C ARG A 180 -19.73 9.40 -22.86
N ARG A 181 -18.85 9.70 -23.83
CA ARG A 181 -19.16 9.60 -25.27
C ARG A 181 -19.53 8.18 -25.74
N LEU A 182 -19.23 7.16 -24.94
CA LEU A 182 -19.50 5.76 -25.25
C LEU A 182 -20.86 5.30 -24.71
N ILE A 183 -21.51 6.08 -23.82
CA ILE A 183 -22.77 5.70 -23.16
C ILE A 183 -23.88 5.49 -24.19
N GLU A 184 -24.00 6.37 -25.19
CA GLU A 184 -25.01 6.25 -26.24
C GLU A 184 -24.90 4.94 -27.03
N ARG A 185 -23.69 4.38 -27.15
CA ARG A 185 -23.42 3.16 -27.92
C ARG A 185 -23.52 1.89 -27.08
N HIS A 186 -23.00 1.93 -25.85
CA HIS A 186 -22.75 0.74 -25.04
C HIS A 186 -23.61 0.66 -23.77
N GLY A 187 -24.34 1.73 -23.45
CA GLY A 187 -25.08 1.86 -22.20
C GLY A 187 -24.20 2.38 -21.05
N GLU A 188 -24.85 2.90 -20.01
CA GLU A 188 -24.19 3.49 -18.85
C GLU A 188 -23.42 2.46 -18.03
N ASP A 189 -24.03 1.30 -17.74
CA ASP A 189 -23.42 0.24 -16.93
C ASP A 189 -22.11 -0.30 -17.54
N ALA A 190 -22.09 -0.51 -18.87
CA ALA A 190 -20.89 -0.97 -19.57
C ALA A 190 -19.76 0.06 -19.53
N VAL A 191 -20.12 1.35 -19.63
CA VAL A 191 -19.16 2.45 -19.53
C VAL A 191 -18.63 2.59 -18.11
N ASP A 192 -19.50 2.52 -17.09
CA ASP A 192 -19.08 2.59 -15.70
C ASP A 192 -18.12 1.43 -15.35
N ALA A 193 -18.39 0.21 -15.83
CA ALA A 193 -17.53 -0.95 -15.62
C ALA A 193 -16.10 -0.79 -16.17
N ILE A 194 -15.88 0.05 -17.19
CA ILE A 194 -14.54 0.35 -17.71
C ILE A 194 -13.95 1.64 -17.13
N SER A 195 -14.71 2.43 -16.38
CA SER A 195 -14.35 3.76 -15.90
C SER A 195 -13.91 3.78 -14.43
N TRP A 196 -12.96 2.90 -14.09
CA TRP A 196 -12.52 2.70 -12.70
C TRP A 196 -11.53 3.75 -12.17
N VAL A 197 -11.01 4.67 -13.00
CA VAL A 197 -10.08 5.71 -12.54
C VAL A 197 -10.84 6.84 -11.84
N VAL A 198 -10.52 7.10 -10.57
CA VAL A 198 -11.00 8.27 -9.83
C VAL A 198 -9.96 9.39 -9.95
N PRO A 199 -10.25 10.50 -10.66
CA PRO A 199 -9.27 11.55 -10.91
C PRO A 199 -8.66 12.13 -9.63
N HIS A 200 -7.33 12.24 -9.60
CA HIS A 200 -6.56 12.83 -8.50
C HIS A 200 -6.70 12.12 -7.13
N ASP A 201 -7.30 10.93 -7.09
CA ASP A 201 -7.50 10.18 -5.86
C ASP A 201 -7.02 8.72 -6.03
N PRO A 202 -5.74 8.44 -5.71
CA PRO A 202 -5.21 7.08 -5.79
C PRO A 202 -5.89 6.13 -4.81
N ALA A 203 -6.35 6.61 -3.65
CA ALA A 203 -7.01 5.77 -2.67
C ALA A 203 -8.40 5.33 -3.15
N ALA A 204 -9.19 6.28 -3.66
CA ALA A 204 -10.49 5.97 -4.26
C ALA A 204 -10.36 5.12 -5.53
N THR A 205 -9.30 5.31 -6.33
CA THR A 205 -9.03 4.45 -7.49
C THR A 205 -8.69 3.03 -7.08
N LEU A 206 -7.83 2.83 -6.08
CA LEU A 206 -7.54 1.51 -5.54
C LEU A 206 -8.82 0.85 -5.00
N GLN A 207 -9.63 1.59 -4.24
CA GLN A 207 -10.91 1.07 -3.74
C GLN A 207 -11.83 0.63 -4.89
N ARG A 208 -11.98 1.47 -5.93
CA ARG A 208 -12.80 1.14 -7.10
C ARG A 208 -12.28 -0.10 -7.84
N LEU A 209 -10.96 -0.24 -8.01
CA LEU A 209 -10.36 -1.44 -8.61
C LEU A 209 -10.71 -2.73 -7.84
N VAL A 210 -10.80 -2.63 -6.52
CA VAL A 210 -11.16 -3.76 -5.65
C VAL A 210 -12.65 -4.06 -5.73
N ASP A 211 -13.49 -3.04 -5.62
CA ASP A 211 -14.94 -3.17 -5.68
C ASP A 211 -15.42 -3.75 -7.01
N ASP A 212 -14.75 -3.39 -8.11
CA ASP A 212 -15.05 -3.87 -9.46
C ASP A 212 -14.34 -5.21 -9.80
N ALA A 213 -13.69 -5.86 -8.82
CA ALA A 213 -12.95 -7.11 -9.01
C ALA A 213 -11.88 -7.07 -10.13
N ASN A 214 -11.21 -5.92 -10.31
CA ASN A 214 -10.09 -5.78 -11.26
C ASN A 214 -8.78 -6.36 -10.73
N ILE A 215 -8.75 -6.81 -9.48
CA ILE A 215 -7.63 -7.49 -8.81
C ILE A 215 -8.08 -8.90 -8.46
N ASP A 216 -7.44 -9.89 -9.08
CA ASP A 216 -7.64 -11.30 -8.76
C ASP A 216 -6.76 -11.67 -7.55
N LEU A 217 -7.39 -12.04 -6.43
CA LEU A 217 -6.68 -12.34 -5.18
C LEU A 217 -6.09 -13.76 -5.17
N ASP A 218 -6.61 -14.65 -6.00
CA ASP A 218 -6.18 -16.04 -6.07
C ASP A 218 -5.08 -16.23 -7.12
N ALA A 219 -5.20 -15.52 -8.24
CA ALA A 219 -4.25 -15.53 -9.35
C ALA A 219 -3.88 -14.09 -9.78
N PRO A 220 -3.01 -13.38 -9.04
CA PRO A 220 -2.71 -11.96 -9.29
C PRO A 220 -2.26 -11.63 -10.73
N GLU A 221 -1.53 -12.52 -11.40
CA GLU A 221 -1.14 -12.41 -12.81
C GLU A 221 -2.32 -12.49 -13.80
N MET A 222 -3.45 -13.03 -13.34
CA MET A 222 -4.70 -13.15 -14.09
C MET A 222 -5.63 -11.96 -13.87
N SER A 223 -5.26 -11.02 -12.99
CA SER A 223 -6.03 -9.79 -12.72
C SER A 223 -6.45 -9.08 -14.02
N PRO A 224 -7.73 -8.70 -14.18
CA PRO A 224 -8.20 -7.90 -15.31
C PRO A 224 -7.35 -6.65 -15.55
N LEU A 225 -6.78 -6.07 -14.48
CA LEU A 225 -5.90 -4.91 -14.58
C LEU A 225 -4.66 -5.13 -15.46
N LEU A 226 -4.12 -6.36 -15.54
CA LEU A 226 -2.99 -6.72 -16.40
C LEU A 226 -3.39 -7.00 -17.86
N ARG A 227 -4.70 -7.12 -18.11
CA ARG A 227 -5.26 -7.50 -19.40
C ARG A 227 -5.88 -6.29 -20.09
N LYS A 228 -5.99 -6.37 -21.42
CA LYS A 228 -6.80 -5.39 -22.14
C LYS A 228 -8.26 -5.50 -21.67
N PRO A 229 -8.98 -4.37 -21.53
CA PRO A 229 -10.37 -4.39 -21.09
C PRO A 229 -11.28 -5.14 -22.07
N ALA A 230 -12.53 -5.33 -21.66
CA ALA A 230 -13.57 -6.18 -22.26
C ALA A 230 -14.02 -5.85 -23.70
N GLY A 231 -13.24 -5.11 -24.49
CA GLY A 231 -13.46 -5.01 -25.94
C GLY A 231 -14.73 -4.27 -26.34
N LEU A 232 -15.12 -3.22 -25.61
CA LEU A 232 -16.27 -2.37 -25.99
C LEU A 232 -16.06 -1.70 -27.36
N ASP A 233 -14.82 -1.53 -27.81
CA ASP A 233 -14.50 -1.21 -29.21
C ASP A 233 -13.39 -2.15 -29.69
N GLU A 234 -13.11 -2.17 -30.99
CA GLU A 234 -11.97 -2.92 -31.54
C GLU A 234 -10.67 -2.24 -31.11
N HIS A 235 -9.85 -2.94 -30.32
CA HIS A 235 -8.58 -2.42 -29.83
C HIS A 235 -7.45 -3.02 -30.66
N GLY A 236 -6.94 -2.26 -31.62
CA GLY A 236 -5.74 -2.65 -32.36
C GLY A 236 -4.53 -2.87 -31.44
N GLY A 237 -3.53 -3.59 -31.95
CA GLY A 237 -2.20 -3.70 -31.34
C GLY A 237 -2.00 -4.89 -30.40
N GLY A 238 -0.73 -5.14 -30.05
CA GLY A 238 -0.25 -6.28 -29.26
C GLY A 238 -0.68 -6.28 -27.78
N PRO A 239 -0.03 -7.06 -26.89
CA PRO A 239 -0.42 -7.19 -25.49
C PRO A 239 -0.45 -5.83 -24.76
N LYS A 240 -1.27 -5.72 -23.70
CA LYS A 240 -1.38 -4.47 -22.90
C LYS A 240 -0.04 -4.08 -22.31
N PHE A 241 0.60 -5.05 -21.68
CA PHE A 241 1.93 -4.96 -21.11
C PHE A 241 2.77 -6.09 -21.68
N VAL A 242 4.05 -5.82 -21.93
CA VAL A 242 4.99 -6.87 -22.30
C VAL A 242 5.37 -7.60 -21.03
N VAL A 243 5.17 -8.92 -21.00
CA VAL A 243 5.55 -9.79 -19.88
C VAL A 243 7.05 -9.66 -19.61
N GLY A 244 7.43 -9.48 -18.34
CA GLY A 244 8.82 -9.22 -17.92
C GLY A 244 9.36 -7.84 -18.32
N GLY A 245 8.49 -6.93 -18.77
CA GLY A 245 8.80 -5.52 -18.93
C GLY A 245 8.51 -4.73 -17.65
N PRO A 246 9.09 -3.53 -17.48
CA PRO A 246 8.98 -2.78 -16.22
C PRO A 246 7.55 -2.48 -15.77
N THR A 247 6.66 -2.12 -16.69
CA THR A 247 5.25 -1.86 -16.35
C THR A 247 4.54 -3.14 -15.89
N TRP A 248 4.81 -4.27 -16.54
CA TRP A 248 4.27 -5.57 -16.11
C TRP A 248 4.76 -5.92 -14.71
N ASP A 249 6.07 -5.80 -14.48
CA ASP A 249 6.69 -6.14 -13.20
C ASP A 249 6.19 -5.25 -12.07
N ASN A 250 6.06 -3.93 -12.29
CA ASN A 250 5.50 -2.99 -11.31
C ASN A 250 4.08 -3.40 -10.91
N TYR A 251 3.19 -3.58 -11.89
CA TYR A 251 1.80 -3.96 -11.62
C TYR A 251 1.71 -5.30 -10.90
N LEU A 252 2.43 -6.32 -11.39
CA LEU A 252 2.41 -7.65 -10.83
C LEU A 252 2.99 -7.69 -9.41
N THR A 253 4.03 -6.89 -9.13
CA THR A 253 4.58 -6.71 -7.77
C THR A 253 3.50 -6.22 -6.82
N PHE A 254 2.80 -5.15 -7.17
CA PHE A 254 1.70 -4.65 -6.34
C PHE A 254 0.58 -5.69 -6.19
N LEU A 255 0.13 -6.31 -7.27
CA LEU A 255 -1.00 -7.24 -7.24
C LEU A 255 -0.70 -8.47 -6.37
N ARG A 256 0.51 -9.03 -6.48
CA ARG A 256 0.95 -10.16 -5.65
C ARG A 256 1.06 -9.77 -4.17
N ASP A 257 1.64 -8.62 -3.86
CA ASP A 257 1.77 -8.13 -2.48
C ASP A 257 0.38 -7.84 -1.88
N TYR A 258 -0.48 -7.12 -2.61
CA TYR A 258 -1.86 -6.83 -2.20
C TYR A 258 -2.65 -8.11 -1.90
N ALA A 259 -2.61 -9.08 -2.81
CA ALA A 259 -3.26 -10.38 -2.62
C ALA A 259 -2.72 -11.13 -1.40
N ALA A 260 -1.39 -11.19 -1.23
CA ALA A 260 -0.75 -11.83 -0.10
C ALA A 260 -1.12 -11.18 1.25
N ILE A 261 -1.24 -9.85 1.30
CA ILE A 261 -1.71 -9.15 2.51
C ILE A 261 -3.19 -9.48 2.79
N ARG A 262 -4.05 -9.46 1.76
CA ARG A 262 -5.49 -9.79 1.88
C ARG A 262 -5.73 -11.21 2.36
N SER A 263 -4.93 -12.17 1.88
CA SER A 263 -5.05 -13.58 2.26
C SER A 263 -4.37 -13.89 3.60
N GLY A 264 -3.73 -12.91 4.24
CA GLY A 264 -2.95 -13.12 5.46
C GLY A 264 -1.78 -14.08 5.26
N LYS A 265 -1.15 -14.07 4.07
CA LYS A 265 -0.03 -14.97 3.73
C LYS A 265 1.22 -14.67 4.57
N TYR A 266 1.45 -13.39 4.89
CA TYR A 266 2.59 -12.98 5.69
C TYR A 266 2.36 -13.26 7.17
N ARG A 267 3.17 -14.14 7.77
CA ARG A 267 3.10 -14.51 9.19
C ARG A 267 4.34 -14.11 9.97
N SER A 268 5.45 -13.93 9.27
CA SER A 268 6.76 -13.56 9.81
C SER A 268 7.41 -12.46 8.95
N ALA A 269 8.46 -11.82 9.48
CA ALA A 269 9.22 -10.82 8.73
C ALA A 269 9.93 -11.43 7.50
N GLN A 270 10.26 -12.73 7.55
CA GLN A 270 10.89 -13.46 6.45
C GLN A 270 9.92 -13.74 5.30
N ASP A 271 8.61 -13.74 5.56
CA ASP A 271 7.61 -13.94 4.51
C ASP A 271 7.42 -12.69 3.65
N LEU A 272 7.84 -11.53 4.15
CA LEU A 272 7.67 -10.25 3.47
C LEU A 272 8.47 -10.22 2.17
N PRO A 273 7.95 -9.56 1.11
CA PRO A 273 8.72 -9.37 -0.10
C PRO A 273 9.96 -8.53 0.22
N PRO A 274 11.09 -8.80 -0.47
CA PRO A 274 12.27 -7.96 -0.32
C PRO A 274 11.91 -6.52 -0.71
N ALA A 275 12.51 -5.56 -0.01
CA ALA A 275 12.39 -4.17 -0.42
C ALA A 275 13.00 -4.02 -1.84
N PRO A 276 12.36 -3.26 -2.74
CA PRO A 276 12.92 -3.05 -4.06
C PRO A 276 14.21 -2.22 -3.95
N ASP A 277 15.25 -2.64 -4.67
CA ASP A 277 16.51 -1.89 -4.74
C ASP A 277 16.35 -0.58 -5.52
N ALA A 278 15.39 -0.53 -6.44
CA ALA A 278 15.08 0.63 -7.26
C ALA A 278 13.59 0.74 -7.59
N LEU A 279 13.12 1.96 -7.84
CA LEU A 279 11.84 2.22 -8.47
C LEU A 279 12.02 2.44 -9.97
N VAL A 280 11.04 1.99 -10.75
CA VAL A 280 10.98 2.24 -12.19
C VAL A 280 9.83 3.19 -12.50
N LEU A 281 10.16 4.44 -12.85
CA LEU A 281 9.21 5.54 -13.01
C LEU A 281 9.10 5.99 -14.47
N PRO A 282 7.92 6.03 -15.10
CA PRO A 282 7.80 6.44 -16.50
C PRO A 282 8.19 7.92 -16.68
N THR A 283 9.08 8.21 -17.63
CA THR A 283 9.65 9.56 -17.80
C THR A 283 8.91 10.43 -18.81
N HIS A 284 7.90 9.88 -19.49
CA HIS A 284 7.27 10.46 -20.68
C HIS A 284 8.22 10.73 -21.85
N GLN A 285 9.51 10.40 -21.73
CA GLN A 285 10.46 10.51 -22.82
C GLN A 285 10.39 9.24 -23.68
N HIS A 286 10.40 9.43 -24.99
CA HIS A 286 10.35 8.31 -25.93
C HIS A 286 11.70 8.08 -26.58
N LEU A 287 12.08 6.80 -26.69
CA LEU A 287 13.19 6.33 -27.52
C LEU A 287 12.62 5.57 -28.70
N ARG A 288 13.07 5.91 -29.91
CA ARG A 288 12.79 5.19 -31.15
C ARG A 288 14.10 4.69 -31.73
N MET A 289 14.09 3.43 -32.13
CA MET A 289 15.19 2.76 -32.82
C MET A 289 14.71 2.31 -34.19
N THR A 290 15.48 2.62 -35.24
CA THR A 290 15.22 2.21 -36.62
C THR A 290 16.27 1.22 -37.10
N ASP A 291 16.05 0.64 -38.28
CA ASP A 291 17.01 -0.24 -38.96
C ASP A 291 17.29 -1.52 -38.17
N ILE A 292 16.28 -2.01 -37.46
CA ILE A 292 16.39 -3.23 -36.65
C ILE A 292 16.45 -4.45 -37.58
N PRO A 293 17.42 -5.37 -37.40
CA PRO A 293 17.52 -6.58 -38.20
C PRO A 293 16.22 -7.38 -38.23
N GLU A 294 15.85 -7.92 -39.40
CA GLU A 294 14.61 -8.69 -39.58
C GLU A 294 14.52 -9.90 -38.63
N ARG A 295 15.68 -10.51 -38.31
CA ARG A 295 15.80 -11.64 -37.36
C ARG A 295 15.25 -11.33 -35.96
N LEU A 296 15.18 -10.05 -35.58
CA LEU A 296 14.69 -9.61 -34.27
C LEU A 296 13.20 -9.24 -34.26
N THR A 297 12.50 -9.36 -35.39
CA THR A 297 11.10 -8.90 -35.51
C THR A 297 10.08 -9.72 -34.74
N ASP A 298 10.44 -10.95 -34.37
CA ASP A 298 9.63 -11.85 -33.54
C ASP A 298 10.15 -11.92 -32.07
N SER A 299 10.95 -10.93 -31.68
CA SER A 299 11.47 -10.75 -30.32
C SER A 299 10.88 -9.52 -29.62
N ILE A 300 10.96 -9.53 -28.29
CA ILE A 300 10.89 -8.32 -27.47
C ILE A 300 12.28 -7.72 -27.38
N LEU A 301 12.37 -6.40 -27.48
CA LEU A 301 13.61 -5.65 -27.34
C LEU A 301 13.54 -4.79 -26.07
N LYS A 302 14.58 -4.93 -25.24
CA LYS A 302 14.85 -4.12 -24.06
C LYS A 302 16.05 -3.22 -24.32
N VAL A 303 15.96 -1.96 -23.89
CA VAL A 303 17.06 -1.01 -23.91
C VAL A 303 17.32 -0.53 -22.49
N ASP A 304 18.50 -0.86 -21.97
CA ASP A 304 19.02 -0.35 -20.70
C ASP A 304 19.99 0.80 -20.96
N LEU A 305 19.81 1.90 -20.24
CA LEU A 305 20.48 3.16 -20.49
C LEU A 305 21.43 3.49 -19.36
N TYR A 306 22.71 3.57 -19.69
CA TYR A 306 23.77 3.97 -18.78
C TYR A 306 24.17 5.40 -19.08
N ARG A 307 24.30 6.24 -18.05
CA ARG A 307 24.63 7.66 -18.22
C ARG A 307 26.12 7.89 -18.03
N TRP A 308 26.72 8.70 -18.88
CA TRP A 308 28.10 9.16 -18.69
C TRP A 308 28.17 10.11 -17.49
N ARG A 309 29.13 9.86 -16.61
CA ARG A 309 29.41 10.67 -15.42
C ARG A 309 30.68 11.47 -15.65
N GLU A 310 30.56 12.79 -15.82
CA GLU A 310 31.71 13.66 -16.07
C GLU A 310 32.68 13.70 -14.88
N ASP A 311 32.14 13.67 -13.67
CA ASP A 311 32.91 13.64 -12.42
C ASP A 311 33.75 12.36 -12.29
N ALA A 312 33.17 11.22 -12.66
CA ALA A 312 33.81 9.91 -12.57
C ALA A 312 34.50 9.46 -13.87
N ARG A 313 34.40 10.25 -14.95
CA ARG A 313 34.86 9.93 -16.32
C ARG A 313 34.55 8.49 -16.74
N SER A 314 33.35 8.02 -16.41
CA SER A 314 32.93 6.63 -16.63
C SER A 314 31.42 6.54 -16.82
N TRP A 315 30.96 5.44 -17.39
CA TRP A 315 29.54 5.10 -17.42
C TRP A 315 29.04 4.78 -16.01
N SER A 316 27.76 5.09 -15.73
CA SER A 316 27.10 4.61 -14.52
C SER A 316 27.23 3.08 -14.42
N LYS A 317 27.40 2.56 -13.20
CA LYS A 317 27.50 1.12 -12.98
C LYS A 317 26.16 0.40 -13.19
N GLN A 318 25.08 1.09 -12.85
CA GLN A 318 23.70 0.63 -13.03
C GLN A 318 23.02 1.43 -14.13
N PRO A 319 22.00 0.87 -14.80
CA PRO A 319 21.19 1.63 -15.73
C PRO A 319 20.44 2.73 -14.97
N VAL A 320 20.37 3.91 -15.56
CA VAL A 320 19.57 5.04 -15.05
C VAL A 320 18.18 5.09 -15.70
N GLY A 321 17.97 4.32 -16.76
CA GLY A 321 16.69 4.18 -17.42
C GLY A 321 16.58 2.86 -18.18
N THR A 322 15.36 2.42 -18.40
CA THR A 322 15.06 1.18 -19.11
C THR A 322 13.80 1.35 -19.94
N ALA A 323 13.69 0.59 -21.02
CA ALA A 323 12.55 0.59 -21.91
C ALA A 323 12.39 -0.76 -22.57
N VAL A 324 11.15 -1.27 -22.61
CA VAL A 324 10.83 -2.57 -23.21
C VAL A 324 9.66 -2.40 -24.17
N ASN A 325 9.76 -3.01 -25.36
CA ASN A 325 8.64 -3.13 -26.30
C ASN A 325 8.91 -4.19 -27.37
N ARG A 326 7.88 -4.56 -28.12
CA ARG A 326 8.00 -5.42 -29.31
C ARG A 326 8.57 -4.63 -30.51
N VAL A 327 9.34 -5.30 -31.35
CA VAL A 327 9.78 -4.78 -32.64
C VAL A 327 8.60 -4.74 -33.63
N ALA A 328 8.39 -3.60 -34.28
CA ALA A 328 7.37 -3.42 -35.31
C ALA A 328 7.84 -3.99 -36.66
N LYS A 329 7.52 -5.27 -36.90
CA LYS A 329 7.93 -6.05 -38.10
C LYS A 329 7.86 -5.30 -39.43
N LYS A 330 6.74 -4.62 -39.71
CA LYS A 330 6.53 -3.91 -40.99
C LYS A 330 7.44 -2.69 -41.20
N ARG A 331 8.01 -2.14 -40.14
CA ARG A 331 8.81 -0.90 -40.17
C ARG A 331 10.25 -1.11 -39.72
N LEU A 332 10.61 -2.33 -39.29
CA LEU A 332 11.93 -2.63 -38.70
C LEU A 332 12.33 -1.60 -37.65
N MET A 333 11.37 -1.27 -36.78
CA MET A 333 11.46 -0.17 -35.83
C MET A 333 10.97 -0.63 -34.46
N TRP A 334 11.60 -0.10 -33.42
CA TRP A 334 11.15 -0.23 -32.04
C TRP A 334 10.94 1.16 -31.46
N GLN A 335 9.95 1.31 -30.59
CA GLN A 335 9.75 2.56 -29.87
C GLN A 335 9.10 2.27 -28.53
N SER A 336 9.60 2.88 -27.46
CA SER A 336 8.96 2.79 -26.14
C SER A 336 9.06 4.10 -25.37
N VAL A 337 8.28 4.18 -24.30
CA VAL A 337 8.49 5.16 -23.23
C VAL A 337 9.66 4.66 -22.40
N VAL A 338 10.60 5.53 -22.10
CA VAL A 338 11.68 5.24 -21.15
C VAL A 338 11.14 5.43 -19.74
N SER A 339 11.50 4.51 -18.86
CA SER A 339 11.30 4.63 -17.44
C SER A 339 12.64 4.89 -16.75
N ALA A 340 12.70 5.84 -15.84
CA ALA A 340 13.86 6.09 -15.01
C ALA A 340 13.99 4.97 -13.97
N VAL A 341 15.22 4.48 -13.78
CA VAL A 341 15.55 3.51 -12.74
C VAL A 341 16.24 4.26 -11.62
N VAL A 342 15.60 4.30 -10.45
CA VAL A 342 16.02 5.16 -9.33
C VAL A 342 16.24 4.31 -8.09
N PRO A 343 17.48 4.20 -7.59
CA PRO A 343 17.75 3.48 -6.34
C PRO A 343 16.87 4.00 -5.19
N THR A 344 16.33 3.10 -4.37
CA THR A 344 15.43 3.48 -3.28
C THR A 344 16.13 4.23 -2.15
N ASP A 345 17.45 4.10 -2.04
CA ASP A 345 18.31 4.85 -1.12
C ASP A 345 18.84 6.18 -1.71
N SER A 346 18.46 6.53 -2.94
CA SER A 346 18.93 7.74 -3.61
C SER A 346 18.41 9.00 -2.90
N PRO A 347 19.29 9.99 -2.58
CA PRO A 347 18.85 11.28 -2.03
C PRO A 347 17.97 12.07 -3.01
N HIS A 348 17.93 11.67 -4.28
CA HIS A 348 17.13 12.31 -5.32
C HIS A 348 15.77 11.63 -5.55
N LEU A 349 15.46 10.51 -4.88
CA LEU A 349 14.24 9.74 -5.11
C LEU A 349 12.97 10.60 -5.06
N SER A 350 12.83 11.43 -4.02
CA SER A 350 11.68 12.31 -3.84
C SER A 350 11.54 13.35 -4.95
N ALA A 351 12.65 13.85 -5.50
CA ALA A 351 12.62 14.76 -6.64
C ALA A 351 12.23 14.01 -7.92
N GLN A 352 12.81 12.83 -8.15
CA GLN A 352 12.54 12.02 -9.32
C GLN A 352 11.10 11.48 -9.37
N ARG A 353 10.45 11.24 -8.21
CA ARG A 353 9.01 10.92 -8.15
C ARG A 353 8.13 12.05 -8.69
N ARG A 354 8.53 13.31 -8.50
CA ARG A 354 7.80 14.48 -9.00
C ARG A 354 8.12 14.77 -10.46
N ASP A 355 9.36 14.51 -10.84
CA ASP A 355 9.89 14.77 -12.16
C ASP A 355 10.77 13.59 -12.61
N PRO A 356 10.18 12.54 -13.19
CA PRO A 356 10.91 11.32 -13.52
C PRO A 356 11.81 11.46 -14.76
N HIS A 357 11.93 12.65 -15.35
CA HIS A 357 12.70 12.84 -16.59
C HIS A 357 14.18 12.49 -16.41
N LEU A 358 14.74 11.79 -17.42
CA LEU A 358 16.17 11.63 -17.54
C LEU A 358 16.79 12.94 -18.03
N PRO A 359 17.89 13.41 -17.44
CA PRO A 359 18.54 14.64 -17.85
C PRO A 359 19.14 14.53 -19.26
N GLY A 360 19.43 15.65 -19.91
CA GLY A 360 20.26 15.65 -21.12
C GLY A 360 21.68 15.10 -20.84
N GLY A 361 22.35 14.62 -21.88
CA GLY A 361 23.73 14.16 -21.77
C GLY A 361 24.07 13.01 -22.70
N ARG A 362 25.20 12.34 -22.40
CA ARG A 362 25.66 11.14 -23.11
C ARG A 362 25.11 9.89 -22.45
N TYR A 363 24.61 8.99 -23.29
CA TYR A 363 24.03 7.72 -22.89
C TYR A 363 24.65 6.59 -23.70
N ARG A 364 24.86 5.47 -23.03
CA ARG A 364 25.15 4.16 -23.64
C ARG A 364 23.90 3.31 -23.49
N ALA A 365 23.32 2.91 -24.61
CA ALA A 365 22.21 1.98 -24.69
C ALA A 365 22.75 0.57 -24.89
N VAL A 366 22.45 -0.33 -23.95
CA VAL A 366 22.64 -1.77 -24.10
C VAL A 366 21.31 -2.35 -24.58
N ILE A 367 21.35 -3.08 -25.69
CA ILE A 367 20.19 -3.60 -26.38
C ILE A 367 20.17 -5.10 -26.19
N SER A 368 19.09 -5.61 -25.62
CA SER A 368 18.90 -7.04 -25.39
C SER A 368 17.57 -7.50 -25.93
N THR A 369 17.49 -8.77 -26.32
CA THR A 369 16.24 -9.36 -26.81
C THR A 369 15.89 -10.67 -26.14
N VAL A 370 14.62 -11.04 -26.24
CA VAL A 370 14.10 -12.36 -25.88
C VAL A 370 13.02 -12.74 -26.89
N PRO A 371 12.99 -13.98 -27.40
CA PRO A 371 11.91 -14.45 -28.28
C PRO A 371 10.55 -14.34 -27.60
N VAL A 372 9.52 -13.91 -28.33
CA VAL A 372 8.16 -13.79 -27.77
C VAL A 372 7.63 -15.14 -27.25
N SER A 373 8.05 -16.25 -27.85
CA SER A 373 7.68 -17.62 -27.44
C SER A 373 8.25 -18.04 -26.08
N GLU A 374 9.26 -17.34 -25.57
CA GLU A 374 9.93 -17.68 -24.31
C GLU A 374 9.43 -16.84 -23.12
N LEU A 375 8.54 -15.86 -23.37
CA LEU A 375 7.98 -15.04 -22.30
C LEU A 375 7.03 -15.85 -21.41
N SER A 376 7.23 -15.76 -20.10
CA SER A 376 6.37 -16.37 -19.09
C SER A 376 6.09 -15.39 -17.94
N PRO A 377 4.85 -15.34 -17.40
CA PRO A 377 4.54 -14.65 -16.14
C PRO A 377 5.31 -15.17 -14.91
N GLU A 378 5.80 -16.41 -14.98
CA GLU A 378 6.39 -17.13 -13.85
C GLU A 378 7.92 -17.02 -13.82
N THR A 379 8.54 -16.86 -14.99
CA THR A 379 9.99 -16.87 -15.13
C THR A 379 10.47 -15.55 -15.71
N PRO A 380 11.46 -14.88 -15.09
CA PRO A 380 12.09 -13.71 -15.67
C PRO A 380 12.64 -14.02 -17.07
N PRO A 381 12.53 -13.08 -18.04
CA PRO A 381 13.07 -13.32 -19.37
C PRO A 381 14.60 -13.45 -19.35
N ASP A 382 15.14 -14.40 -20.11
CA ASP A 382 16.58 -14.56 -20.32
C ASP A 382 17.05 -13.66 -21.46
N TRP A 383 17.38 -12.43 -21.11
CA TRP A 383 17.75 -11.39 -22.07
C TRP A 383 19.11 -11.65 -22.71
N GLN A 384 19.13 -11.78 -24.04
CA GLN A 384 20.37 -11.91 -24.84
C GLN A 384 20.83 -10.55 -25.31
N GLU A 385 22.07 -10.15 -25.00
CA GLU A 385 22.64 -8.90 -25.52
C GLU A 385 22.88 -9.00 -27.04
N GLU A 386 22.31 -8.06 -27.79
CA GLU A 386 22.41 -8.01 -29.25
C GLU A 386 23.41 -6.94 -29.70
N ALA A 387 23.43 -5.79 -29.02
CA ALA A 387 24.20 -4.64 -29.45
C ALA A 387 24.36 -3.61 -28.33
N THR A 388 25.34 -2.72 -28.50
CA THR A 388 25.51 -1.52 -27.69
C THR A 388 25.71 -0.30 -28.59
N LEU A 389 25.12 0.84 -28.24
CA LEU A 389 25.34 2.11 -28.94
C LEU A 389 25.46 3.29 -27.99
N GLU A 390 26.13 4.36 -28.44
CA GLU A 390 26.20 5.63 -27.73
C GLU A 390 25.39 6.71 -28.45
N PHE A 391 24.73 7.57 -27.68
CA PHE A 391 24.10 8.77 -28.22
C PHE A 391 24.23 9.96 -27.29
N HIS A 392 24.19 11.16 -27.87
CA HIS A 392 24.26 12.42 -27.15
C HIS A 392 23.06 13.31 -27.48
N GLY A 393 22.70 14.20 -26.55
CA GLY A 393 21.88 15.37 -26.84
C GLY A 393 20.84 15.66 -25.78
N LYS A 394 19.97 16.63 -26.08
CA LYS A 394 18.77 16.91 -25.29
C LYS A 394 17.79 15.76 -25.45
N TRP A 395 17.15 15.38 -24.34
CA TRP A 395 16.09 14.37 -24.35
C TRP A 395 14.77 15.01 -23.90
N PRO A 396 14.02 15.61 -24.83
CA PRO A 396 12.75 16.25 -24.48
C PRO A 396 11.73 15.20 -24.04
N ALA A 397 10.81 15.64 -23.19
CA ALA A 397 9.59 14.91 -22.86
C ALA A 397 8.65 14.83 -24.08
N GLY A 398 7.81 13.80 -24.12
CA GLY A 398 6.72 13.68 -25.07
C GLY A 398 7.04 12.87 -26.33
N TYR A 399 5.98 12.64 -27.11
CA TYR A 399 5.99 11.76 -28.27
C TYR A 399 6.59 12.39 -29.54
N GLN A 400 6.73 13.72 -29.60
CA GLN A 400 7.02 14.45 -30.85
C GLN A 400 8.07 15.57 -30.65
N PRO A 401 9.27 15.44 -31.25
CA PRO A 401 9.85 14.20 -31.77
C PRO A 401 10.42 13.32 -30.64
N PRO A 402 10.34 11.98 -30.75
CA PRO A 402 11.06 11.09 -29.84
C PRO A 402 12.57 11.20 -30.10
N LYS A 403 13.40 10.71 -29.16
CA LYS A 403 14.82 10.51 -29.45
C LYS A 403 14.94 9.36 -30.45
N VAL A 404 15.49 9.62 -31.63
CA VAL A 404 15.72 8.60 -32.67
C VAL A 404 17.18 8.17 -32.66
N VAL A 405 17.42 6.86 -32.70
CA VAL A 405 18.73 6.22 -32.87
C VAL A 405 18.61 5.11 -33.93
N HIS A 406 19.73 4.72 -34.52
CA HIS A 406 19.80 3.62 -35.48
C HIS A 406 20.35 2.37 -34.78
N PHE A 407 19.79 1.20 -35.07
CA PHE A 407 20.38 -0.06 -34.62
C PHE A 407 21.80 -0.17 -35.20
N PRO A 408 22.82 -0.60 -34.42
CA PRO A 408 24.19 -0.71 -34.93
C PRO A 408 24.25 -1.68 -36.11
N ALA A 409 24.97 -1.32 -37.17
CA ALA A 409 25.24 -2.26 -38.26
C ALA A 409 25.97 -3.49 -37.68
N GLU A 410 25.58 -4.68 -38.12
CA GLU A 410 26.32 -5.91 -37.79
C GLU A 410 27.74 -5.74 -38.33
N THR A 411 28.74 -5.80 -37.44
CA THR A 411 30.13 -5.88 -37.86
C THR A 411 30.37 -7.30 -38.34
N ASP A 412 30.49 -7.47 -39.66
CA ASP A 412 30.85 -8.73 -40.32
C ASP A 412 32.10 -9.40 -39.72
#